data_AF-A0A1V2BC65-F1
#
_entry.id   AF-A0A1V2BC65-F1
#
_cell.length_a   1.000
_cell.length_b   1.000
_cell.length_c   1.000
_cell.angle_alpha   90.00
_cell.angle_beta   90.00
_cell.angle_gamma   90.00
#
_symmetry.space_group_name_H-M   'P 1'
#
loop_
_entity.id
_entity.type
_entity.pdbx_description
1 polymer ?
#
loop_
_entity_poly.entity_id
_entity_poly.type
_entity_poly.pdbx_seq_one_letter_code
_entity_poly.pdbx_strand_id
1 'polypeptide(L)'
;MDMAFIYCLSILLQPVIWKFTFIAFSDMLAVVFAIYYTVSYILFAGQTPAKLLTGLQVKQKDRRGLTLRIILVREVLLKGICGLLIPLFLVKQFVPCWSVFYTAGVSFIVLFVTVMTIVLFKRTWWELLSGTLTIQLNRGRRKSRPFLYAMTLVTISAIAVMTYPLFSGKEKLMNSFSSRYPVTKETERYASFIKSNGEDPVDYIFHLFEKNDIVVISERLHPEYTQYDLIFRIVNDERFAKEVGNIFTECGSVSFQDTLTSYLHTSFRTEDELDSSTALLQRNSNAIWPIWSNSNLFDFFKTVNKLNVRLPDSAKINWYFTGPPVDWQTMTHEKYLRGYNNLLYDSIMAGNIISRYKTTIAGHKRHKALIIMNSRHGYGLPVGKRKEKFSSVYLGTTGFLMQNLPKQVANVMINTVSLKYASLLSPIQNGKWDKAFEAAGNPDVGFDFAGSPLGNDNFDAGFIQPRSINYSDVFTGFIFYKPLENHITKDGFPYMFNNFEDTIIKRAGYVSEAHTEMIRRRIARYQQDPQDPVDIGPAKYAILYNIVNVIVTPILLLICLLIGVIFFIRLPQK
;
A
#
# COMPACT_ATOMS: atom_id res chain seq x y z
N MET A 1 -18.50 -19.27 -17.25
CA MET A 1 -18.94 -20.35 -16.34
C MET A 1 -17.78 -21.19 -15.83
N ASP A 2 -17.06 -21.97 -16.67
CA ASP A 2 -15.91 -22.79 -16.21
C ASP A 2 -14.88 -21.95 -15.42
N MET A 3 -14.47 -20.78 -15.93
CA MET A 3 -13.54 -19.88 -15.23
C MET A 3 -14.03 -19.41 -13.86
N ALA A 4 -15.32 -19.05 -13.74
CA ALA A 4 -15.89 -18.63 -12.45
C ALA A 4 -15.89 -19.79 -11.45
N PHE A 5 -16.19 -21.01 -11.90
CA PHE A 5 -16.15 -22.20 -11.05
C PHE A 5 -14.73 -22.53 -10.58
N ILE A 6 -13.74 -22.45 -11.49
CA ILE A 6 -12.31 -22.60 -11.15
C ILE A 6 -11.88 -21.55 -10.13
N TYR A 7 -12.33 -20.29 -10.30
CA TYR A 7 -12.06 -19.21 -9.37
C TYR A 7 -12.64 -19.50 -7.98
N CYS A 8 -13.90 -19.94 -7.90
CA CYS A 8 -14.54 -20.36 -6.65
C CYS A 8 -13.79 -21.52 -5.98
N LEU A 9 -13.40 -22.56 -6.74
CA LEU A 9 -12.60 -23.66 -6.21
C LEU A 9 -11.26 -23.16 -5.65
N SER A 10 -10.62 -22.21 -6.33
CA SER A 10 -9.34 -21.64 -5.89
C SER A 10 -9.49 -20.88 -4.56
N ILE A 11 -10.57 -20.12 -4.39
CA ILE A 11 -10.92 -19.45 -3.12
C ILE A 11 -11.12 -20.49 -2.01
N LEU A 12 -11.85 -21.57 -2.27
CA LEU A 12 -12.14 -22.58 -1.24
C LEU A 12 -10.91 -23.42 -0.86
N LEU A 13 -10.03 -23.69 -1.81
CA LEU A 13 -8.80 -24.46 -1.58
C LEU A 13 -7.70 -23.64 -0.91
N GLN A 14 -7.69 -22.32 -1.12
CA GLN A 14 -6.62 -21.45 -0.63
C GLN A 14 -6.46 -21.51 0.90
N PRO A 15 -7.50 -21.35 1.74
CA PRO A 15 -7.38 -21.48 3.19
C PRO A 15 -6.87 -22.85 3.65
N VAL A 16 -7.17 -23.92 2.89
CA VAL A 16 -6.71 -25.28 3.21
C VAL A 16 -5.21 -25.40 2.97
N ILE A 17 -4.74 -24.93 1.82
CA ILE A 17 -3.33 -25.02 1.43
C ILE A 17 -2.47 -24.08 2.27
N TRP A 18 -3.00 -22.90 2.59
CA TRP A 18 -2.36 -21.93 3.47
C TRP A 18 -2.08 -22.43 4.89
N LYS A 19 -2.72 -23.50 5.35
CA LYS A 19 -2.31 -24.17 6.61
C LYS A 19 -0.89 -24.76 6.57
N PHE A 20 -0.34 -24.97 5.38
CA PHE A 20 0.95 -25.63 5.19
C PHE A 20 1.98 -24.69 4.56
N THR A 21 1.57 -23.91 3.56
CA THR A 21 2.46 -22.99 2.85
C THR A 21 1.68 -21.84 2.23
N PHE A 22 2.28 -20.66 2.20
CA PHE A 22 1.74 -19.56 1.44
C PHE A 22 1.90 -19.83 -0.06
N ILE A 23 0.82 -19.64 -0.81
CA ILE A 23 0.81 -19.65 -2.28
C ILE A 23 -0.03 -18.45 -2.72
N ALA A 24 0.50 -17.64 -3.65
CA ALA A 24 -0.22 -16.51 -4.20
C ALA A 24 -1.49 -16.99 -4.94
N PHE A 25 -2.57 -16.20 -4.87
CA PHE A 25 -3.85 -16.60 -5.47
C PHE A 25 -3.75 -16.87 -6.98
N SER A 26 -2.93 -16.11 -7.72
CA SER A 26 -2.70 -16.34 -9.15
C SER A 26 -2.12 -17.72 -9.46
N ASP A 27 -1.22 -18.18 -8.61
CA ASP A 27 -0.50 -19.44 -8.79
C ASP A 27 -1.45 -20.60 -8.42
N MET A 28 -2.26 -20.41 -7.36
CA MET A 28 -3.36 -21.31 -7.01
C MET A 28 -4.35 -21.46 -8.17
N LEU A 29 -4.82 -20.35 -8.73
CA LEU A 29 -5.78 -20.33 -9.83
C LEU A 29 -5.25 -21.08 -11.04
N ALA A 30 -3.99 -20.92 -11.39
CA ALA A 30 -3.37 -21.61 -12.52
C ALA A 30 -3.28 -23.13 -12.32
N VAL A 31 -2.95 -23.58 -11.10
CA VAL A 31 -2.91 -25.01 -10.76
C VAL A 31 -4.30 -25.61 -10.80
N VAL A 32 -5.29 -24.97 -10.15
CA VAL A 32 -6.69 -25.43 -10.14
C VAL A 32 -7.26 -25.45 -11.56
N PHE A 33 -6.93 -24.46 -12.38
CA PHE A 33 -7.30 -24.41 -13.79
C PHE A 33 -6.80 -25.66 -14.55
N ALA A 34 -5.51 -25.99 -14.43
CA ALA A 34 -4.91 -27.10 -15.14
C ALA A 34 -5.52 -28.45 -14.71
N ILE A 35 -5.69 -28.65 -13.40
CA ILE A 35 -6.31 -29.85 -12.83
C ILE A 35 -7.77 -29.97 -13.27
N TYR A 36 -8.55 -28.89 -13.14
CA TYR A 36 -9.98 -28.87 -13.46
C TYR A 36 -10.26 -29.34 -14.88
N TYR A 37 -9.57 -28.76 -15.87
CA TYR A 37 -9.80 -29.13 -17.25
C TYR A 37 -9.31 -30.54 -17.54
N THR A 38 -8.12 -30.92 -17.06
CA THR A 38 -7.57 -32.26 -17.29
C THR A 38 -8.50 -33.35 -16.74
N VAL A 39 -8.92 -33.22 -15.48
CA VAL A 39 -9.82 -34.16 -14.82
C VAL A 39 -11.19 -34.18 -15.48
N SER A 40 -11.77 -33.02 -15.78
CA SER A 40 -13.10 -32.95 -16.40
C SER A 40 -13.15 -33.67 -17.75
N TYR A 41 -12.14 -33.44 -18.59
CA TYR A 41 -12.11 -34.01 -19.94
C TYR A 41 -11.88 -35.52 -19.94
N ILE A 42 -11.13 -36.03 -18.97
CA ILE A 42 -10.92 -37.47 -18.76
C ILE A 42 -12.20 -38.12 -18.23
N LEU A 43 -12.83 -37.55 -17.18
CA LEU A 43 -13.98 -38.16 -16.53
C LEU A 43 -15.30 -38.02 -17.30
N PHE A 44 -15.47 -36.93 -18.06
CA PHE A 44 -16.74 -36.61 -18.72
C PHE A 44 -16.65 -36.64 -20.25
N ALA A 45 -15.75 -37.47 -20.80
CA ALA A 45 -15.68 -37.81 -22.22
C ALA A 45 -15.79 -36.59 -23.15
N GLY A 46 -14.96 -35.57 -22.93
CA GLY A 46 -14.98 -34.37 -23.77
C GLY A 46 -15.80 -33.19 -23.25
N GLN A 47 -16.31 -33.25 -22.01
CA GLN A 47 -17.13 -32.20 -21.42
C GLN A 47 -16.53 -31.66 -20.11
N THR A 48 -16.75 -30.38 -19.85
CA THR A 48 -16.57 -29.77 -18.52
C THR A 48 -17.92 -29.63 -17.84
N PRO A 49 -17.98 -29.45 -16.51
CA PRO A 49 -19.20 -29.08 -15.81
C PRO A 49 -20.04 -27.99 -16.50
N ALA A 50 -19.46 -26.87 -16.98
CA ALA A 50 -20.27 -25.88 -17.69
C ALA A 50 -20.75 -26.37 -19.07
N LYS A 51 -19.96 -27.19 -19.76
CA LYS A 51 -20.38 -27.82 -21.03
C LYS A 51 -21.52 -28.83 -20.80
N LEU A 52 -21.51 -29.55 -19.69
CA LEU A 52 -22.60 -30.42 -19.28
C LEU A 52 -23.89 -29.63 -19.02
N LEU A 53 -23.79 -28.42 -18.46
CA LEU A 53 -24.91 -27.51 -18.23
C LEU A 53 -25.46 -26.85 -19.49
N THR A 54 -24.66 -26.75 -20.54
CA THR A 54 -25.05 -26.13 -21.82
C THR A 54 -25.36 -27.16 -22.89
N GLY A 55 -25.18 -28.44 -22.61
CA GLY A 55 -25.33 -29.52 -23.59
C GLY A 55 -24.22 -29.55 -24.64
N LEU A 56 -23.08 -28.91 -24.40
CA LEU A 56 -21.95 -28.85 -25.33
C LEU A 56 -21.01 -30.03 -25.14
N GLN A 57 -20.43 -30.58 -26.21
CA GLN A 57 -19.36 -31.57 -26.15
C GLN A 57 -18.25 -31.21 -27.13
N VAL A 58 -17.00 -31.43 -26.73
CA VAL A 58 -15.85 -31.27 -27.63
C VAL A 58 -15.50 -32.60 -28.26
N LYS A 59 -15.34 -32.60 -29.58
CA LYS A 59 -14.89 -33.74 -30.39
C LYS A 59 -13.74 -33.35 -31.30
N GLN A 60 -13.09 -34.35 -31.88
CA GLN A 60 -12.16 -34.13 -33.00
C GLN A 60 -12.93 -33.66 -34.25
N LYS A 61 -12.24 -33.05 -35.22
CA LYS A 61 -12.83 -32.61 -36.50
C LYS A 61 -13.60 -33.70 -37.23
N ASP A 62 -13.12 -34.94 -37.16
CA ASP A 62 -13.74 -36.14 -37.72
C ASP A 62 -14.84 -36.76 -36.82
N ARG A 63 -15.25 -36.04 -35.76
CA ARG A 63 -16.26 -36.45 -34.77
C ARG A 63 -15.91 -37.69 -33.94
N ARG A 64 -14.64 -38.12 -33.92
CA ARG A 64 -14.14 -39.11 -32.96
C ARG A 64 -14.03 -38.52 -31.55
N GLY A 65 -13.99 -39.41 -30.55
CA GLY A 65 -13.72 -39.05 -29.16
C GLY A 65 -12.34 -38.40 -29.00
N LEU A 66 -12.15 -37.61 -27.96
CA LEU A 66 -10.86 -36.96 -27.72
C LEU A 66 -9.81 -37.96 -27.24
N THR A 67 -8.60 -37.89 -27.80
CA THR A 67 -7.43 -38.59 -27.25
C THR A 67 -6.79 -37.74 -26.16
N LEU A 68 -6.05 -38.38 -25.24
CA LEU A 68 -5.31 -37.68 -24.19
C LEU A 68 -4.37 -36.61 -24.76
N ARG A 69 -3.68 -36.92 -25.87
CA ARG A 69 -2.81 -35.97 -26.57
C ARG A 69 -3.55 -34.68 -26.97
N ILE A 70 -4.76 -34.80 -27.52
CA ILE A 70 -5.55 -33.65 -27.94
C ILE A 70 -6.04 -32.85 -26.73
N ILE A 71 -6.42 -33.52 -25.65
CA ILE A 71 -6.82 -32.86 -24.39
C ILE A 71 -5.64 -32.04 -23.84
N LEU A 72 -4.44 -32.62 -23.76
CA LEU A 72 -3.24 -31.94 -23.29
C LEU A 72 -2.89 -30.73 -24.16
N VAL A 73 -2.92 -30.87 -25.49
CA VAL A 73 -2.68 -29.74 -26.40
C VAL A 73 -3.73 -28.64 -26.21
N ARG A 74 -5.02 -28.98 -26.20
CA ARG A 74 -6.09 -27.98 -26.16
C ARG A 74 -6.22 -27.29 -24.81
N GLU A 75 -6.21 -28.05 -23.72
CA GLU A 75 -6.51 -27.51 -22.39
C GLU A 75 -5.26 -27.05 -21.65
N VAL A 76 -4.18 -27.84 -21.68
CA VAL A 76 -2.95 -27.52 -20.93
C VAL A 76 -2.10 -26.55 -21.73
N LEU A 77 -1.73 -26.89 -22.97
CA LEU A 77 -0.85 -26.03 -23.75
C LEU A 77 -1.56 -24.76 -24.23
N LEU A 78 -2.66 -24.88 -24.96
CA LEU A 78 -3.31 -23.70 -25.54
C LEU A 78 -3.99 -22.87 -24.45
N LYS A 79 -5.01 -23.37 -23.77
CA LYS A 79 -5.73 -22.55 -22.79
C LYS A 79 -4.92 -22.25 -21.52
N GLY A 80 -4.23 -23.26 -20.99
CA GLY A 80 -3.44 -23.12 -19.76
C GLY A 80 -2.18 -22.29 -19.98
N ILE A 81 -1.27 -22.76 -20.81
CA ILE A 81 0.02 -22.09 -21.02
C ILE A 81 -0.16 -20.81 -21.84
N CYS A 82 -0.68 -20.89 -23.06
CA CYS A 82 -0.78 -19.72 -23.94
C CYS A 82 -1.88 -18.75 -23.52
N GLY A 83 -3.02 -19.27 -23.04
CA GLY A 83 -4.18 -18.47 -22.67
C GLY A 83 -4.08 -17.85 -21.28
N LEU A 84 -3.47 -18.53 -20.31
CA LEU A 84 -3.48 -18.09 -18.91
C LEU A 84 -2.08 -17.79 -18.37
N LEU A 85 -1.17 -18.77 -18.37
CA LEU A 85 0.14 -18.66 -17.70
C LEU A 85 1.07 -17.64 -18.35
N ILE A 86 1.23 -17.67 -19.68
CA ILE A 86 2.08 -16.71 -20.39
C ILE A 86 1.53 -15.29 -20.20
N PRO A 87 0.24 -15.00 -20.43
CA PRO A 87 -0.31 -13.68 -20.14
C PRO A 87 -0.17 -13.27 -18.68
N LEU A 88 -0.47 -14.14 -17.71
CA LEU A 88 -0.28 -13.85 -16.29
C LEU A 88 1.18 -13.53 -15.97
N PHE A 89 2.12 -14.31 -16.51
CA PHE A 89 3.54 -14.08 -16.34
C PHE A 89 3.95 -12.74 -16.93
N LEU A 90 3.58 -12.44 -18.18
CA LEU A 90 3.91 -11.18 -18.84
C LEU A 90 3.33 -9.99 -18.06
N VAL A 91 2.05 -10.03 -17.69
CA VAL A 91 1.44 -8.94 -16.93
C VAL A 91 2.14 -8.78 -15.56
N LYS A 92 2.48 -9.86 -14.86
CA LYS A 92 3.24 -9.82 -13.59
C LYS A 92 4.65 -9.23 -13.73
N GLN A 93 5.24 -9.26 -14.92
CA GLN A 93 6.55 -8.65 -15.18
C GLN A 93 6.46 -7.16 -15.49
N PHE A 94 5.40 -6.72 -16.18
CA PHE A 94 5.30 -5.35 -16.70
C PHE A 94 4.39 -4.43 -15.90
N VAL A 95 3.41 -4.98 -15.19
CA VAL A 95 2.45 -4.23 -14.39
C VAL A 95 2.54 -4.76 -12.97
N PRO A 96 3.05 -4.01 -11.98
CA PRO A 96 2.84 -4.36 -10.60
C PRO A 96 1.39 -4.03 -10.27
N CYS A 97 0.48 -4.99 -10.38
CA CYS A 97 -0.87 -4.92 -9.80
C CYS A 97 -1.16 -6.12 -8.89
N TRP A 98 -2.23 -6.02 -8.10
CA TRP A 98 -2.57 -7.07 -7.15
C TRP A 98 -3.10 -8.31 -7.87
N SER A 99 -2.85 -9.49 -7.28
CA SER A 99 -3.05 -10.78 -7.94
C SER A 99 -4.45 -10.99 -8.54
N VAL A 100 -5.49 -10.48 -7.87
CA VAL A 100 -6.87 -10.53 -8.34
C VAL A 100 -7.03 -9.75 -9.65
N PHE A 101 -6.46 -8.54 -9.77
CA PHE A 101 -6.53 -7.76 -11.00
C PHE A 101 -5.80 -8.41 -12.17
N TYR A 102 -4.65 -9.09 -11.96
CA TYR A 102 -4.03 -9.88 -13.03
C TYR A 102 -4.98 -10.96 -13.53
N THR A 103 -5.57 -11.71 -12.62
CA THR A 103 -6.42 -12.84 -12.97
C THR A 103 -7.70 -12.38 -13.67
N ALA A 104 -8.29 -11.26 -13.24
CA ALA A 104 -9.45 -10.65 -13.90
C ALA A 104 -9.09 -10.07 -15.27
N GLY A 105 -7.99 -9.30 -15.36
CA GLY A 105 -7.53 -8.68 -16.60
C GLY A 105 -7.13 -9.70 -17.67
N VAL A 106 -6.35 -10.72 -17.30
CA VAL A 106 -6.02 -11.83 -18.21
C VAL A 106 -7.28 -12.58 -18.62
N SER A 107 -8.21 -12.86 -17.69
CA SER A 107 -9.48 -13.50 -18.03
C SER A 107 -10.28 -12.66 -19.02
N PHE A 108 -10.31 -11.33 -18.88
CA PHE A 108 -10.96 -10.43 -19.82
C PHE A 108 -10.32 -10.46 -21.20
N ILE A 109 -8.98 -10.41 -21.29
CA ILE A 109 -8.25 -10.50 -22.56
C ILE A 109 -8.54 -11.84 -23.26
N VAL A 110 -8.47 -12.95 -22.53
CA VAL A 110 -8.79 -14.27 -23.08
C VAL A 110 -10.22 -14.33 -23.59
N LEU A 111 -11.18 -13.80 -22.82
CA LEU A 111 -12.57 -13.72 -23.24
C LEU A 111 -12.74 -12.86 -24.49
N PHE A 112 -12.09 -11.69 -24.55
CA PHE A 112 -12.14 -10.79 -25.69
C PHE A 112 -11.60 -11.45 -26.97
N VAL A 113 -10.41 -12.06 -26.91
CA VAL A 113 -9.82 -12.82 -28.04
C VAL A 113 -10.74 -13.98 -28.44
N THR A 114 -11.35 -14.66 -27.46
CA THR A 114 -12.30 -15.74 -27.72
C THR A 114 -13.54 -15.23 -28.46
N VAL A 115 -14.12 -14.10 -28.04
CA VAL A 115 -15.28 -13.50 -28.71
C VAL A 115 -14.93 -13.06 -30.11
N MET A 116 -13.79 -12.39 -30.31
CA MET A 116 -13.32 -11.97 -31.63
C MET A 116 -13.14 -13.17 -32.57
N THR A 117 -12.50 -14.23 -32.08
CA THR A 117 -12.31 -15.45 -32.90
C THR A 117 -13.63 -16.15 -33.22
N ILE A 118 -14.60 -16.17 -32.30
CA ILE A 118 -15.96 -16.67 -32.58
C ILE A 118 -16.64 -15.80 -33.65
N VAL A 119 -16.54 -14.47 -33.59
CA VAL A 119 -17.17 -13.57 -34.57
C VAL A 119 -16.59 -13.80 -35.96
N LEU A 120 -15.25 -13.84 -36.07
CA LEU A 120 -14.52 -13.94 -37.33
C LEU A 120 -14.55 -15.34 -37.94
N PHE A 121 -14.35 -16.38 -37.13
CA PHE A 121 -14.13 -17.75 -37.60
C PHE A 121 -15.25 -18.73 -37.21
N LYS A 122 -16.28 -18.26 -36.49
CA LYS A 122 -17.35 -19.09 -35.89
C LYS A 122 -16.82 -20.21 -34.98
N ARG A 123 -15.57 -20.08 -34.53
CA ARG A 123 -14.84 -21.05 -33.71
C ARG A 123 -13.92 -20.29 -32.77
N THR A 124 -13.68 -20.88 -31.61
CA THR A 124 -12.70 -20.37 -30.67
C THR A 124 -11.28 -20.59 -31.19
N TRP A 125 -10.34 -19.73 -30.83
CA TRP A 125 -8.94 -19.86 -31.28
C TRP A 125 -8.31 -21.20 -30.89
N TRP A 126 -8.61 -21.75 -29.71
CA TRP A 126 -8.10 -23.07 -29.32
C TRP A 126 -8.72 -24.22 -30.12
N GLU A 127 -9.93 -24.09 -30.68
CA GLU A 127 -10.51 -25.10 -31.59
C GLU A 127 -9.81 -25.12 -32.94
N LEU A 128 -9.50 -23.93 -33.48
CA LEU A 128 -8.76 -23.79 -34.73
C LEU A 128 -7.40 -24.47 -34.64
N LEU A 129 -6.65 -24.21 -33.56
CA LEU A 129 -5.30 -24.72 -33.36
C LEU A 129 -5.25 -26.20 -32.94
N SER A 130 -6.23 -26.69 -32.17
CA SER A 130 -6.25 -28.10 -31.72
C SER A 130 -6.92 -29.06 -32.67
N GLY A 131 -7.55 -28.58 -33.76
CA GLY A 131 -8.31 -29.43 -34.66
C GLY A 131 -9.56 -30.04 -34.01
N THR A 132 -10.19 -29.32 -33.07
CA THR A 132 -11.39 -29.77 -32.37
C THR A 132 -12.63 -28.97 -32.76
N LEU A 133 -13.81 -29.50 -32.43
CA LEU A 133 -15.10 -28.88 -32.65
C LEU A 133 -15.97 -29.04 -31.40
N THR A 134 -16.63 -27.97 -30.99
CA THR A 134 -17.72 -28.04 -30.00
C THR A 134 -19.03 -28.30 -30.72
N ILE A 135 -19.75 -29.35 -30.31
CA ILE A 135 -21.06 -29.73 -30.84
C ILE A 135 -22.13 -29.61 -29.75
N GLN A 136 -23.36 -29.29 -30.17
CA GLN A 136 -24.53 -29.35 -29.29
C GLN A 136 -25.04 -30.79 -29.23
N LEU A 137 -25.13 -31.35 -28.02
CA LEU A 137 -25.80 -32.60 -27.74
C LEU A 137 -27.24 -32.34 -27.33
N ASN A 138 -28.13 -33.22 -27.78
CA ASN A 138 -29.53 -33.21 -27.36
C ASN A 138 -29.64 -33.93 -26.00
N ARG A 139 -29.27 -33.23 -24.92
CA ARG A 139 -29.24 -33.77 -23.55
C ARG A 139 -30.33 -33.14 -22.70
N GLY A 140 -31.08 -33.98 -21.99
CA GLY A 140 -32.15 -33.55 -21.10
C GLY A 140 -31.66 -32.95 -19.78
N ARG A 141 -32.43 -32.00 -19.22
CA ARG A 141 -32.14 -31.31 -17.94
C ARG A 141 -31.76 -32.26 -16.82
N ARG A 142 -32.34 -33.47 -16.75
CA ARG A 142 -32.14 -34.43 -15.65
C ARG A 142 -30.67 -34.82 -15.47
N LYS A 143 -29.92 -34.99 -16.57
CA LYS A 143 -28.49 -35.38 -16.51
C LYS A 143 -27.55 -34.23 -16.12
N SER A 144 -28.02 -32.98 -16.18
CA SER A 144 -27.22 -31.78 -15.91
C SER A 144 -27.50 -31.17 -14.52
N ARG A 145 -28.60 -31.56 -13.85
CA ARG A 145 -28.99 -31.08 -12.51
C ARG A 145 -27.88 -31.20 -11.45
N PRO A 146 -27.18 -32.35 -11.29
CA PRO A 146 -26.16 -32.47 -10.24
C PRO A 146 -25.03 -31.45 -10.39
N PHE A 147 -24.64 -31.16 -11.64
CA PHE A 147 -23.59 -30.18 -11.93
C PHE A 147 -24.04 -28.76 -11.60
N LEU A 148 -25.32 -28.43 -11.82
CA LEU A 148 -25.85 -27.12 -11.44
C LEU A 148 -25.81 -26.96 -9.92
N TYR A 149 -26.27 -27.96 -9.17
CA TYR A 149 -26.24 -27.93 -7.71
C TYR A 149 -24.81 -27.83 -7.17
N ALA A 150 -23.87 -28.60 -7.73
CA ALA A 150 -22.46 -28.51 -7.36
C ALA A 150 -21.88 -27.11 -7.66
N MET A 151 -22.16 -26.53 -8.83
CA MET A 151 -21.70 -25.19 -9.19
C MET A 151 -22.31 -24.11 -8.29
N THR A 152 -23.60 -24.21 -7.97
CA THR A 152 -24.28 -23.31 -7.04
C THR A 152 -23.66 -23.40 -5.65
N LEU A 153 -23.51 -24.62 -5.11
CA LEU A 153 -22.95 -24.84 -3.78
C LEU A 153 -21.53 -24.27 -3.66
N VAL A 154 -20.66 -24.58 -4.63
CA VAL A 154 -19.27 -24.09 -4.66
C VAL A 154 -19.23 -22.57 -4.77
N THR A 155 -20.09 -21.97 -5.60
CA THR A 155 -20.14 -20.52 -5.77
C THR A 155 -20.63 -19.81 -4.51
N ILE A 156 -21.73 -20.28 -3.91
CA ILE A 156 -22.25 -19.73 -2.66
C ILE A 156 -21.23 -19.90 -1.53
N SER A 157 -20.57 -21.06 -1.43
CA SER A 157 -19.54 -21.31 -0.43
C SER A 157 -18.35 -20.38 -0.59
N ALA A 158 -17.89 -20.15 -1.83
CA ALA A 158 -16.78 -19.24 -2.10
C ALA A 158 -17.15 -17.80 -1.73
N ILE A 159 -18.35 -17.34 -2.11
CA ILE A 159 -18.87 -16.03 -1.73
C ILE A 159 -18.93 -15.90 -0.20
N ALA A 160 -19.46 -16.91 0.49
CA ALA A 160 -19.53 -16.92 1.95
C ALA A 160 -18.15 -16.84 2.60
N VAL A 161 -17.15 -17.59 2.09
CA VAL A 161 -15.77 -17.51 2.60
C VAL A 161 -15.17 -16.11 2.43
N MET A 162 -15.44 -15.43 1.31
CA MET A 162 -14.95 -14.08 1.05
C MET A 162 -15.64 -13.02 1.91
N THR A 163 -16.94 -13.17 2.15
CA THR A 163 -17.75 -12.11 2.78
C THR A 163 -17.93 -12.27 4.28
N TYR A 164 -17.87 -13.51 4.78
CA TYR A 164 -18.10 -13.82 6.20
C TYR A 164 -17.18 -13.07 7.16
N PRO A 165 -15.87 -12.87 6.92
CA PRO A 165 -15.00 -12.14 7.84
C PRO A 165 -15.47 -10.70 8.11
N LEU A 166 -15.94 -9.99 7.07
CA LEU A 166 -16.49 -8.65 7.23
C LEU A 166 -17.88 -8.67 7.89
N PHE A 167 -18.79 -9.54 7.43
CA PHE A 167 -20.15 -9.60 7.99
C PHE A 167 -20.22 -10.12 9.43
N SER A 168 -19.25 -10.93 9.85
CA SER A 168 -19.13 -11.41 11.23
C SER A 168 -18.40 -10.43 12.16
N GLY A 169 -17.95 -9.27 11.64
CA GLY A 169 -17.20 -8.28 12.40
C GLY A 169 -15.77 -8.70 12.77
N LYS A 170 -15.28 -9.84 12.24
CA LYS A 170 -13.91 -10.31 12.47
C LYS A 170 -12.87 -9.45 11.77
N GLU A 171 -13.25 -8.83 10.66
CA GLU A 171 -12.41 -7.91 9.90
C GLU A 171 -13.19 -6.63 9.60
N LYS A 172 -12.48 -5.51 9.57
CA LYS A 172 -13.06 -4.19 9.27
C LYS A 172 -12.82 -3.81 7.82
N LEU A 173 -13.88 -3.33 7.15
CA LEU A 173 -13.83 -2.91 5.74
C LEU A 173 -12.72 -1.89 5.46
N MET A 174 -12.48 -0.95 6.38
CA MET A 174 -11.58 0.18 6.15
C MET A 174 -10.10 -0.17 6.32
N ASN A 175 -9.75 -1.04 7.28
CA ASN A 175 -8.35 -1.17 7.73
C ASN A 175 -7.86 -2.61 8.01
N SER A 176 -8.73 -3.62 7.97
CA SER A 176 -8.32 -5.03 8.01
C SER A 176 -8.19 -5.58 6.59
N PHE A 177 -7.06 -6.19 6.26
CA PHE A 177 -6.88 -6.81 4.94
C PHE A 177 -7.40 -8.26 4.92
N SER A 178 -8.46 -8.50 4.14
CA SER A 178 -9.09 -9.81 3.96
C SER A 178 -8.63 -10.52 2.67
N SER A 179 -8.03 -11.70 2.65
CA SER A 179 -7.68 -12.65 3.70
C SER A 179 -6.29 -12.40 4.30
N ARG A 180 -6.09 -12.77 5.56
CA ARG A 180 -4.80 -12.66 6.25
C ARG A 180 -3.79 -13.71 5.79
N TYR A 181 -2.50 -13.35 5.86
CA TYR A 181 -1.39 -14.27 5.65
C TYR A 181 -1.45 -15.41 6.70
N PRO A 182 -1.19 -16.67 6.32
CA PRO A 182 -1.29 -17.79 7.26
C PRO A 182 -0.10 -17.90 8.23
N VAL A 183 -0.30 -18.62 9.33
CA VAL A 183 0.83 -19.08 10.14
C VAL A 183 1.59 -20.14 9.35
N THR A 184 2.87 -19.88 9.09
CA THR A 184 3.83 -20.79 8.47
C THR A 184 5.08 -20.89 9.34
N LYS A 185 5.91 -21.92 9.11
CA LYS A 185 7.24 -22.06 9.75
C LYS A 185 8.10 -20.80 9.59
N GLU A 186 7.96 -20.10 8.47
CA GLU A 186 8.66 -18.84 8.23
C GLU A 186 8.15 -17.74 9.18
N THR A 187 6.84 -17.54 9.29
CA THR A 187 6.28 -16.54 10.23
C THR A 187 6.58 -16.88 11.68
N GLU A 188 6.67 -18.16 12.05
CA GLU A 188 7.07 -18.60 13.40
C GLU A 188 8.54 -18.27 13.70
N ARG A 189 9.43 -18.45 12.71
CA ARG A 189 10.83 -18.04 12.81
C ARG A 189 10.95 -16.52 13.01
N TYR A 190 10.17 -15.74 12.26
CA TYR A 190 10.16 -14.27 12.38
C TYR A 190 9.61 -13.85 13.73
N ALA A 191 8.51 -14.46 14.19
CA ALA A 191 7.93 -14.20 15.50
C ALA A 191 8.92 -14.50 16.64
N SER A 192 9.70 -15.59 16.51
CA SER A 192 10.75 -15.94 17.48
C SER A 192 11.85 -14.87 17.51
N PHE A 193 12.29 -14.40 16.34
CA PHE A 193 13.25 -13.29 16.26
C PHE A 193 12.72 -12.02 16.95
N ILE A 194 11.47 -11.62 16.65
CA ILE A 194 10.81 -10.44 17.22
C ILE A 194 10.77 -10.51 18.76
N LYS A 195 10.41 -11.67 19.32
CA LYS A 195 10.34 -11.86 20.78
C LYS A 195 11.70 -11.76 21.47
N SER A 196 12.78 -12.12 20.78
CA SER A 196 14.12 -12.25 21.39
C SER A 196 15.07 -11.08 21.10
N ASN A 197 14.81 -10.28 20.08
CA ASN A 197 15.75 -9.26 19.58
C ASN A 197 15.12 -7.86 19.46
N GLY A 198 13.88 -7.67 19.92
CA GLY A 198 13.23 -6.36 19.92
C GLY A 198 13.62 -5.53 21.15
N GLU A 199 13.91 -4.25 20.93
CA GLU A 199 14.13 -3.24 21.98
C GLU A 199 12.92 -2.28 22.04
N ASP A 200 12.74 -1.52 23.13
CA ASP A 200 11.73 -0.44 23.13
C ASP A 200 12.05 0.55 21.98
N PRO A 201 11.05 0.99 21.20
CA PRO A 201 11.29 1.87 20.05
C PRO A 201 12.02 3.17 20.35
N VAL A 202 11.83 3.76 21.54
CA VAL A 202 12.52 5.00 21.93
C VAL A 202 13.98 4.70 22.24
N ASP A 203 14.23 3.64 23.03
CA ASP A 203 15.60 3.21 23.36
C ASP A 203 16.39 2.82 22.11
N TYR A 204 15.76 2.11 21.17
CA TYR A 204 16.36 1.76 19.88
C TYR A 204 16.83 2.99 19.10
N ILE A 205 16.02 4.07 19.06
CA ILE A 205 16.41 5.32 18.40
C ILE A 205 17.62 5.97 19.10
N PHE A 206 17.68 5.95 20.42
CA PHE A 206 18.85 6.47 21.15
C PHE A 206 20.10 5.62 20.96
N HIS A 207 19.97 4.30 20.89
CA HIS A 207 21.09 3.41 20.54
C HIS A 207 21.61 3.72 19.12
N LEU A 208 20.74 4.06 18.16
CA LEU A 208 21.22 4.53 16.86
C LEU A 208 21.99 5.85 16.97
N PHE A 209 21.56 6.79 17.81
CA PHE A 209 22.28 8.04 18.07
C PHE A 209 23.64 7.83 18.75
N GLU A 210 23.91 6.70 19.41
CA GLU A 210 25.26 6.41 19.94
C GLU A 210 26.30 6.21 18.84
N LYS A 211 25.86 5.75 17.66
CA LYS A 211 26.72 5.40 16.52
C LYS A 211 26.60 6.39 15.35
N ASN A 212 25.58 7.24 15.35
CA ASN A 212 25.24 8.12 14.25
C ASN A 212 24.90 9.51 14.78
N ASP A 213 25.34 10.54 14.06
CA ASP A 213 24.96 11.91 14.37
C ASP A 213 23.53 12.21 13.93
N ILE A 214 23.06 11.53 12.89
CA ILE A 214 21.77 11.77 12.26
C ILE A 214 20.97 10.48 12.25
N VAL A 215 19.75 10.53 12.78
CA VAL A 215 18.76 9.46 12.65
C VAL A 215 17.57 9.99 11.87
N VAL A 216 17.26 9.33 10.76
CA VAL A 216 16.09 9.64 9.94
C VAL A 216 14.95 8.68 10.28
N ILE A 217 13.81 9.21 10.69
CA ILE A 217 12.56 8.45 10.76
C ILE A 217 11.84 8.59 9.43
N SER A 218 11.61 7.44 8.79
CA SER A 218 10.79 7.33 7.60
C SER A 218 9.34 7.15 8.00
N GLU A 219 8.56 8.23 7.92
CA GLU A 219 7.15 8.25 8.25
C GLU A 219 6.33 7.35 7.32
N ARG A 220 5.17 6.93 7.84
CA ARG A 220 4.07 6.32 7.09
C ARG A 220 3.39 7.35 6.19
N LEU A 221 2.16 7.07 5.74
CA LEU A 221 1.34 8.07 5.04
C LEU A 221 1.18 9.32 5.91
N HIS A 222 1.31 10.51 5.32
CA HIS A 222 1.25 11.78 6.05
C HIS A 222 0.05 11.98 6.98
N PRO A 223 -1.19 11.58 6.66
CA PRO A 223 -2.31 11.76 7.60
C PRO A 223 -2.32 10.75 8.76
N GLU A 224 -1.48 9.71 8.72
CA GLU A 224 -1.41 8.69 9.78
C GLU A 224 -0.81 9.33 11.05
N TYR A 225 -1.58 9.33 12.12
CA TYR A 225 -1.29 10.07 13.34
C TYR A 225 -0.65 9.20 14.42
N THR A 226 -0.93 7.89 14.46
CA THR A 226 -0.41 7.02 15.52
C THR A 226 1.13 7.01 15.56
N GLN A 227 1.80 7.13 14.42
CA GLN A 227 3.27 7.27 14.39
C GLN A 227 3.80 8.49 15.16
N TYR A 228 3.01 9.57 15.26
CA TYR A 228 3.43 10.77 15.98
C TYR A 228 3.40 10.59 17.49
N ASP A 229 2.63 9.64 18.02
CA ASP A 229 2.73 9.27 19.44
C ASP A 229 4.15 8.78 19.76
N LEU A 230 4.76 7.99 18.86
CA LEU A 230 6.15 7.55 19.00
C LEU A 230 7.13 8.72 18.84
N ILE A 231 6.94 9.57 17.83
CA ILE A 231 7.81 10.73 17.60
C ILE A 231 7.77 11.68 18.81
N PHE A 232 6.59 11.91 19.39
CA PHE A 232 6.43 12.70 20.61
C PHE A 232 7.13 12.05 21.79
N ARG A 233 7.05 10.72 21.95
CA ARG A 233 7.82 10.01 22.99
C ARG A 233 9.33 10.22 22.83
N ILE A 234 9.85 10.13 21.61
CA ILE A 234 11.28 10.35 21.33
C ILE A 234 11.69 11.79 21.67
N VAL A 235 10.92 12.79 21.22
CA VAL A 235 11.28 14.21 21.40
C VAL A 235 11.11 14.69 22.84
N ASN A 236 10.14 14.12 23.59
CA ASN A 236 9.94 14.44 25.01
C ASN A 236 10.88 13.67 25.96
N ASP A 237 11.60 12.65 25.48
CA ASP A 237 12.59 11.94 26.28
C ASP A 237 13.73 12.90 26.68
N GLU A 238 14.17 12.83 27.94
CA GLU A 238 15.20 13.74 28.46
C GLU A 238 16.53 13.63 27.70
N ARG A 239 16.86 12.44 27.17
CA ARG A 239 18.05 12.21 26.35
C ARG A 239 18.00 13.05 25.07
N PHE A 240 16.81 13.31 24.53
CA PHE A 240 16.67 14.14 23.32
C PHE A 240 17.14 15.57 23.57
N ALA A 241 16.63 16.20 24.63
CA ALA A 241 17.05 17.55 25.00
C ALA A 241 18.53 17.60 25.41
N LYS A 242 19.04 16.56 26.07
CA LYS A 242 20.43 16.51 26.56
C LYS A 242 21.47 16.26 25.46
N GLU A 243 21.17 15.39 24.50
CA GLU A 243 22.16 14.82 23.58
C GLU A 243 21.89 15.13 22.10
N VAL A 244 20.62 15.30 21.72
CA VAL A 244 20.22 15.49 20.31
C VAL A 244 19.91 16.95 20.02
N GLY A 245 18.73 17.41 20.43
CA GLY A 245 18.37 18.82 20.42
C GLY A 245 18.07 19.47 19.10
N ASN A 246 18.21 18.77 17.98
CA ASN A 246 17.92 19.33 16.66
C ASN A 246 16.91 18.44 15.92
N ILE A 247 15.94 19.08 15.28
CA ILE A 247 14.91 18.45 14.46
C ILE A 247 14.96 19.04 13.05
N PHE A 248 14.82 18.18 12.05
CA PHE A 248 14.49 18.56 10.68
C PHE A 248 13.21 17.86 10.25
N THR A 249 12.34 18.56 9.51
CA THR A 249 11.12 17.97 8.95
C THR A 249 11.00 18.27 7.47
N GLU A 250 10.51 17.29 6.70
CA GLU A 250 10.11 17.47 5.31
C GLU A 250 9.16 18.66 5.13
N CYS A 251 8.18 18.77 6.04
CA CYS A 251 7.20 19.83 5.99
C CYS A 251 7.80 21.16 6.45
N GLY A 252 7.65 22.17 5.60
CA GLY A 252 7.98 23.55 5.88
C GLY A 252 9.01 24.12 4.91
N SER A 253 8.88 25.41 4.56
CA SER A 253 9.81 26.12 3.70
C SER A 253 10.87 26.84 4.52
N VAL A 254 12.12 26.78 4.05
CA VAL A 254 13.25 27.54 4.65
C VAL A 254 12.98 29.06 4.71
N SER A 255 12.07 29.60 3.90
CA SER A 255 11.67 31.01 3.94
C SER A 255 10.97 31.42 5.24
N PHE A 256 10.47 30.46 6.03
CA PHE A 256 9.74 30.70 7.28
C PHE A 256 10.54 30.29 8.53
N GLN A 257 11.86 30.12 8.40
CA GLN A 257 12.72 29.66 9.50
C GLN A 257 12.70 30.61 10.71
N ASP A 258 12.70 31.93 10.47
CA ASP A 258 12.66 32.92 11.56
C ASP A 258 11.31 32.92 12.27
N THR A 259 10.21 32.74 11.52
CA THR A 259 8.86 32.60 12.08
C THR A 259 8.75 31.36 12.96
N LEU A 260 9.27 30.21 12.49
CA LEU A 260 9.32 28.98 13.29
C LEU A 260 10.14 29.19 14.56
N THR A 261 11.33 29.77 14.44
CA THR A 261 12.24 29.99 15.57
C THR A 261 11.57 30.89 16.61
N SER A 262 10.99 32.01 16.20
CA SER A 262 10.25 32.93 17.09
C SER A 262 9.08 32.21 17.78
N TYR A 263 8.27 31.46 17.02
CA TYR A 263 7.17 30.68 17.57
C TYR A 263 7.64 29.68 18.62
N LEU A 264 8.72 28.92 18.38
CA LEU A 264 9.23 27.91 19.32
C LEU A 264 9.80 28.49 20.63
N HIS A 265 10.14 29.78 20.66
CA HIS A 265 10.63 30.47 21.85
C HIS A 265 9.57 31.36 22.53
N THR A 266 8.38 31.48 21.94
CA THR A 266 7.29 32.27 22.49
C THR A 266 6.54 31.47 23.56
N SER A 267 6.32 32.08 24.73
CA SER A 267 5.41 31.56 25.75
C SER A 267 4.02 32.15 25.54
N PHE A 268 3.03 31.30 25.33
CA PHE A 268 1.63 31.69 25.19
C PHE A 268 0.91 31.63 26.55
N ARG A 269 -0.06 32.53 26.79
CA ARG A 269 -0.76 32.60 28.07
C ARG A 269 -1.85 31.56 28.20
N THR A 270 -2.46 31.18 27.09
CA THR A 270 -3.58 30.24 27.01
C THR A 270 -3.37 29.21 25.90
N GLU A 271 -4.08 28.09 25.98
CA GLU A 271 -4.08 27.09 24.91
C GLU A 271 -4.66 27.66 23.60
N ASP A 272 -5.61 28.58 23.71
CA ASP A 272 -6.27 29.23 22.57
C ASP A 272 -5.31 30.14 21.78
N GLU A 273 -4.49 30.93 22.49
CA GLU A 273 -3.43 31.74 21.89
C GLU A 273 -2.38 30.86 21.18
N LEU A 274 -2.02 29.74 21.80
CA LEU A 274 -1.12 28.75 21.23
C LEU A 274 -1.74 28.13 19.96
N ASP A 275 -3.00 27.70 19.99
CA ASP A 275 -3.69 27.10 18.85
C ASP A 275 -3.80 28.05 17.66
N SER A 276 -4.20 29.30 17.91
CA SER A 276 -4.28 30.34 16.88
C SER A 276 -2.91 30.63 16.25
N SER A 277 -1.87 30.74 17.08
CA SER A 277 -0.50 30.99 16.62
C SER A 277 0.10 29.80 15.86
N THR A 278 -0.17 28.58 16.33
CA THR A 278 0.23 27.34 15.66
C THR A 278 -0.42 27.25 14.28
N ALA A 279 -1.72 27.56 14.21
CA ALA A 279 -2.45 27.55 12.96
C ALA A 279 -1.85 28.57 11.98
N LEU A 280 -1.57 29.80 12.44
CA LEU A 280 -0.94 30.83 11.63
C LEU A 280 0.42 30.38 11.07
N LEU A 281 1.25 29.74 11.89
CA LEU A 281 2.52 29.14 11.46
C LEU A 281 2.26 28.09 10.38
N GLN A 282 1.44 27.07 10.66
CA GLN A 282 1.21 25.97 9.74
C GLN A 282 0.57 26.40 8.42
N ARG A 283 -0.36 27.37 8.40
CA ARG A 283 -0.95 27.89 7.14
C ARG A 283 0.09 28.49 6.20
N ASN A 284 1.11 29.13 6.76
CA ASN A 284 2.03 29.95 5.98
C ASN A 284 3.36 29.26 5.72
N SER A 285 3.84 28.44 6.65
CA SER A 285 5.15 27.81 6.56
C SER A 285 5.21 26.64 5.60
N ASN A 286 4.07 26.12 5.12
CA ASN A 286 4.05 25.07 4.12
C ASN A 286 4.87 25.46 2.89
N ALA A 287 5.62 24.49 2.37
CA ALA A 287 6.40 24.70 1.16
C ALA A 287 5.48 24.91 -0.07
N ILE A 288 5.45 23.98 -1.01
CA ILE A 288 4.72 24.19 -2.27
C ILE A 288 3.21 23.93 -2.15
N TRP A 289 2.74 23.40 -1.03
CA TRP A 289 1.33 23.06 -0.82
C TRP A 289 0.52 24.26 -0.32
N PRO A 290 -0.64 24.60 -0.93
CA PRO A 290 -1.48 25.71 -0.49
C PRO A 290 -1.85 25.64 0.99
N ILE A 291 -2.13 24.43 1.47
CA ILE A 291 -2.39 24.10 2.87
C ILE A 291 -1.94 22.67 3.15
N TRP A 292 -1.26 22.47 4.27
CA TRP A 292 -0.97 21.17 4.86
C TRP A 292 -1.91 20.95 6.03
N SER A 293 -2.91 20.09 5.86
CA SER A 293 -3.99 19.95 6.83
C SER A 293 -3.81 18.84 7.86
N ASN A 294 -2.75 18.05 7.76
CA ASN A 294 -2.51 16.93 8.67
C ASN A 294 -2.30 17.47 10.09
N SER A 295 -3.08 16.96 11.05
CA SER A 295 -3.10 17.42 12.45
C SER A 295 -1.80 17.10 13.18
N ASN A 296 -1.07 16.09 12.72
CA ASN A 296 0.18 15.67 13.34
C ASN A 296 1.25 16.77 13.37
N LEU A 297 1.41 17.53 12.28
CA LEU A 297 2.35 18.64 12.24
C LEU A 297 1.94 19.76 13.21
N PHE A 298 0.63 20.03 13.31
CA PHE A 298 0.06 21.02 14.22
C PHE A 298 0.39 20.66 15.67
N ASP A 299 0.07 19.43 16.06
CA ASP A 299 0.31 18.93 17.40
C ASP A 299 1.82 18.81 17.69
N PHE A 300 2.64 18.57 16.67
CA PHE A 300 4.09 18.54 16.83
C PHE A 300 4.67 19.93 17.10
N PHE A 301 4.24 20.96 16.37
CA PHE A 301 4.61 22.36 16.67
C PHE A 301 4.25 22.73 18.10
N LYS A 302 3.04 22.38 18.56
CA LYS A 302 2.62 22.62 19.94
C LYS A 302 3.47 21.86 20.95
N THR A 303 3.75 20.59 20.68
CA THR A 303 4.55 19.72 21.57
C THR A 303 5.95 20.30 21.77
N VAL A 304 6.63 20.69 20.69
CA VAL A 304 7.98 21.28 20.78
C VAL A 304 7.96 22.66 21.42
N ASN A 305 6.97 23.52 21.12
CA ASN A 305 6.83 24.81 21.80
C ASN A 305 6.66 24.62 23.32
N LYS A 306 5.71 23.78 23.76
CA LYS A 306 5.48 23.50 25.19
C LYS A 306 6.70 22.89 25.88
N LEU A 307 7.47 22.08 25.16
CA LEU A 307 8.75 21.57 25.65
C LEU A 307 9.78 22.69 25.82
N ASN A 308 9.97 23.54 24.81
CA ASN A 308 10.92 24.64 24.84
C ASN A 308 10.62 25.69 25.91
N VAL A 309 9.34 25.97 26.20
CA VAL A 309 8.95 26.88 27.28
C VAL A 309 9.43 26.38 28.65
N ARG A 310 9.53 25.06 28.84
CA ARG A 310 9.94 24.43 30.11
C ARG A 310 11.45 24.21 30.21
N LEU A 311 12.15 24.12 29.07
CA LEU A 311 13.58 23.86 29.03
C LEU A 311 14.41 25.14 29.28
N PRO A 312 15.57 25.05 29.93
CA PRO A 312 16.51 26.16 29.99
C PRO A 312 17.01 26.51 28.58
N ASP A 313 17.41 27.76 28.35
CA ASP A 313 17.79 28.26 27.03
C ASP A 313 18.86 27.41 26.33
N SER A 314 19.81 26.86 27.08
CA SER A 314 20.86 25.98 26.55
C SER A 314 20.37 24.59 26.10
N ALA A 315 19.20 24.16 26.55
CA ALA A 315 18.61 22.85 26.27
C ALA A 315 17.41 22.91 25.32
N LYS A 316 16.91 24.10 24.97
CA LYS A 316 15.81 24.25 24.01
C LYS A 316 16.10 23.50 22.71
N ILE A 317 15.06 22.92 22.15
CA ILE A 317 15.08 22.16 20.91
C ILE A 317 15.08 23.13 19.74
N ASN A 318 16.04 22.94 18.82
CA ASN A 318 16.09 23.64 17.55
C ASN A 318 15.33 22.84 16.50
N TRP A 319 14.52 23.52 15.69
CA TRP A 319 13.84 22.89 14.55
C TRP A 319 14.14 23.69 13.29
N TYR A 320 14.56 22.98 12.24
CA TYR A 320 14.82 23.53 10.92
C TYR A 320 13.89 22.97 9.85
N PHE A 321 13.30 23.85 9.04
CA PHE A 321 12.59 23.46 7.84
C PHE A 321 13.55 23.07 6.71
N THR A 322 13.14 22.11 5.87
CA THR A 322 14.00 21.62 4.78
C THR A 322 13.48 21.93 3.40
N GLY A 323 12.18 22.18 3.25
CA GLY A 323 11.53 22.43 1.96
C GLY A 323 12.08 23.68 1.24
N PRO A 324 11.86 23.78 -0.07
CA PRO A 324 12.38 24.87 -0.88
C PRO A 324 11.83 26.24 -0.43
N PRO A 325 12.53 27.34 -0.74
CA PRO A 325 12.02 28.67 -0.50
C PRO A 325 10.72 28.90 -1.29
N VAL A 326 9.73 29.52 -0.64
CA VAL A 326 8.43 29.80 -1.25
C VAL A 326 8.01 31.23 -0.93
N ASP A 327 7.52 31.91 -1.96
CA ASP A 327 6.87 33.19 -1.85
C ASP A 327 5.48 33.11 -2.51
N TRP A 328 4.45 33.08 -1.67
CA TRP A 328 3.06 33.02 -2.09
C TRP A 328 2.55 34.34 -2.70
N GLN A 329 3.23 35.47 -2.48
CA GLN A 329 2.83 36.76 -3.05
C GLN A 329 3.14 36.80 -4.55
N THR A 330 4.28 36.24 -4.95
CA THR A 330 4.71 36.19 -6.36
C THR A 330 4.42 34.84 -7.05
N MET A 331 3.70 33.93 -6.38
CA MET A 331 3.37 32.61 -6.90
C MET A 331 2.47 32.69 -8.13
N THR A 332 2.71 31.79 -9.09
CA THR A 332 1.88 31.57 -10.28
C THR A 332 1.70 30.07 -10.51
N HIS A 333 0.74 29.68 -11.35
CA HIS A 333 0.56 28.28 -11.73
C HIS A 333 1.84 27.67 -12.33
N GLU A 334 2.53 28.40 -13.21
CA GLU A 334 3.79 27.96 -13.82
C GLU A 334 4.92 27.80 -12.78
N LYS A 335 5.03 28.71 -11.80
CA LYS A 335 6.01 28.59 -10.71
C LYS A 335 5.68 27.38 -9.81
N TYR A 336 4.41 27.14 -9.51
CA TYR A 336 3.95 25.97 -8.76
C TYR A 336 4.35 24.67 -9.47
N LEU A 337 4.06 24.54 -10.78
CA LEU A 337 4.42 23.35 -11.56
C LEU A 337 5.94 23.11 -11.60
N ARG A 338 6.74 24.17 -11.70
CA ARG A 338 8.22 24.06 -11.64
C ARG A 338 8.71 23.60 -10.26
N GLY A 339 8.11 24.08 -9.18
CA GLY A 339 8.46 23.71 -7.81
C GLY A 339 8.11 22.25 -7.44
N TYR A 340 7.19 21.62 -8.19
CA TYR A 340 6.69 20.27 -7.93
C TYR A 340 7.60 19.14 -8.49
N ASN A 341 8.78 19.43 -9.05
CA ASN A 341 9.66 18.39 -9.56
C ASN A 341 10.37 17.60 -8.43
N ASN A 342 9.88 16.39 -8.15
CA ASN A 342 10.31 15.49 -7.06
C ASN A 342 11.83 15.27 -6.92
N LEU A 343 12.59 15.17 -8.02
CA LEU A 343 14.05 14.93 -7.94
C LEU A 343 14.83 16.19 -7.52
N LEU A 344 14.36 17.36 -7.96
CA LEU A 344 14.91 18.64 -7.49
C LEU A 344 14.50 18.88 -6.03
N TYR A 345 13.31 18.45 -5.65
CA TYR A 345 12.80 18.62 -4.29
C TYR A 345 13.68 17.91 -3.24
N ASP A 346 14.01 16.64 -3.45
CA ASP A 346 14.85 15.87 -2.52
C ASP A 346 16.28 16.41 -2.39
N SER A 347 16.89 16.82 -3.51
CA SER A 347 18.25 17.35 -3.49
C SER A 347 18.31 18.72 -2.80
N ILE A 348 17.28 19.55 -2.95
CA ILE A 348 17.14 20.82 -2.22
C ILE A 348 16.98 20.56 -0.71
N MET A 349 16.09 19.65 -0.30
CA MET A 349 15.92 19.32 1.12
C MET A 349 17.21 18.78 1.72
N ALA A 350 17.88 17.85 1.06
CA ALA A 350 19.16 17.33 1.50
C ALA A 350 20.23 18.42 1.59
N GLY A 351 20.30 19.30 0.57
CA GLY A 351 21.23 20.43 0.56
C GLY A 351 21.02 21.39 1.73
N ASN A 352 19.77 21.72 2.04
CA ASN A 352 19.40 22.55 3.18
C ASN A 352 19.81 21.92 4.52
N ILE A 353 19.54 20.61 4.68
CA ILE A 353 19.96 19.84 5.88
C ILE A 353 21.48 19.83 6.01
N ILE A 354 22.20 19.43 4.96
CA ILE A 354 23.67 19.30 4.98
C ILE A 354 24.31 20.65 5.28
N SER A 355 23.82 21.72 4.64
CA SER A 355 24.31 23.08 4.85
C SER A 355 24.12 23.48 6.32
N ARG A 356 22.91 23.35 6.85
CA ARG A 356 22.59 23.69 8.25
C ARG A 356 23.41 22.84 9.22
N TYR A 357 23.49 21.54 8.98
CA TYR A 357 24.23 20.61 9.83
C TYR A 357 25.70 21.00 9.94
N LYS A 358 26.38 21.16 8.80
CA LYS A 358 27.81 21.46 8.76
C LYS A 358 28.15 22.84 9.33
N THR A 359 27.29 23.84 9.10
CA THR A 359 27.56 25.23 9.50
C THR A 359 27.13 25.56 10.93
N THR A 360 26.05 24.95 11.43
CA THR A 360 25.39 25.36 12.68
C THR A 360 25.29 24.25 13.72
N ILE A 361 25.40 22.97 13.36
CA ILE A 361 25.11 21.88 14.31
C ILE A 361 26.38 21.08 14.65
N ALA A 362 27.15 20.66 13.66
CA ALA A 362 28.27 19.74 13.81
C ALA A 362 29.36 20.20 14.80
N GLY A 363 29.51 21.52 14.99
CA GLY A 363 30.48 22.11 15.93
C GLY A 363 29.97 22.25 17.37
N HIS A 364 28.70 21.92 17.66
CA HIS A 364 28.10 22.12 18.97
C HIS A 364 28.10 20.83 19.81
N LYS A 365 28.01 20.96 21.14
CA LYS A 365 27.90 19.81 22.05
C LYS A 365 26.72 18.90 21.67
N ARG A 366 25.59 19.50 21.33
CA ARG A 366 24.37 18.82 20.82
C ARG A 366 24.40 18.81 19.30
N HIS A 367 25.33 18.03 18.74
CA HIS A 367 25.55 17.94 17.29
C HIS A 367 24.64 16.91 16.61
N LYS A 368 23.80 16.17 17.34
CA LYS A 368 22.95 15.15 16.72
C LYS A 368 21.63 15.74 16.23
N ALA A 369 21.03 15.11 15.23
CA ALA A 369 19.76 15.57 14.66
C ALA A 369 18.81 14.43 14.33
N LEU A 370 17.55 14.60 14.73
CA LEU A 370 16.43 13.79 14.26
C LEU A 370 15.87 14.40 12.99
N ILE A 371 15.71 13.59 11.95
CA ILE A 371 15.13 14.02 10.68
C ILE A 371 13.87 13.21 10.43
N ILE A 372 12.77 13.88 10.13
CA ILE A 372 11.47 13.26 9.90
C ILE A 372 11.10 13.48 8.44
N MET A 373 10.99 12.39 7.69
CA MET A 373 10.77 12.38 6.24
C MET A 373 9.69 11.35 5.91
N ASN A 374 8.78 11.66 5.01
CA ASN A 374 7.85 10.68 4.48
C ASN A 374 8.58 9.50 3.83
N SER A 375 7.93 8.33 3.85
CA SER A 375 8.36 7.06 3.24
C SER A 375 9.38 7.23 2.11
N ARG A 376 9.02 7.85 0.97
CA ARG A 376 9.95 7.99 -0.18
C ARG A 376 11.19 8.82 0.14
N HIS A 377 11.03 9.95 0.83
CA HIS A 377 12.11 10.86 1.21
C HIS A 377 13.05 10.23 2.26
N GLY A 378 12.53 9.28 3.04
CA GLY A 378 13.25 8.47 4.05
C GLY A 378 14.11 7.32 3.50
N TYR A 379 14.06 7.01 2.21
CA TYR A 379 14.79 5.87 1.62
C TYR A 379 16.30 6.15 1.48
N GLY A 380 17.12 5.25 2.02
CA GLY A 380 18.58 5.36 2.12
C GLY A 380 19.37 4.47 1.15
N LEU A 381 18.99 4.41 -0.13
CA LEU A 381 19.59 3.45 -1.08
C LEU A 381 21.03 3.86 -1.53
N PRO A 382 22.07 3.02 -1.29
CA PRO A 382 23.45 3.33 -1.65
C PRO A 382 23.68 3.42 -3.17
N VAL A 383 24.59 4.31 -3.60
CA VAL A 383 24.96 4.51 -5.03
C VAL A 383 25.35 3.21 -5.74
N GLY A 384 26.14 2.35 -5.09
CA GLY A 384 26.66 1.11 -5.71
C GLY A 384 25.61 0.01 -5.97
N LYS A 385 24.45 0.07 -5.32
CA LYS A 385 23.33 -0.89 -5.57
C LYS A 385 22.32 -0.36 -6.58
N ARG A 386 22.57 0.83 -7.15
CA ARG A 386 21.72 1.44 -8.18
C ARG A 386 22.01 0.82 -9.54
N LYS A 387 21.20 -0.13 -10.00
CA LYS A 387 21.16 -0.45 -11.44
C LYS A 387 20.48 0.73 -12.17
N GLU A 388 21.12 1.23 -13.24
CA GLU A 388 20.83 2.52 -13.90
C GLU A 388 19.35 2.79 -14.23
N LYS A 389 18.53 1.76 -14.45
CA LYS A 389 17.15 1.94 -14.94
C LYS A 389 16.14 2.41 -13.88
N PHE A 390 16.45 2.31 -12.59
CA PHE A 390 15.50 2.63 -11.49
C PHE A 390 16.10 3.46 -10.36
N SER A 391 17.34 3.94 -10.54
CA SER A 391 18.16 4.60 -9.51
C SER A 391 17.59 5.95 -9.02
N SER A 392 16.93 6.71 -9.90
CA SER A 392 16.39 8.03 -9.58
C SER A 392 15.13 7.97 -8.70
N VAL A 393 14.32 6.92 -8.84
CA VAL A 393 13.04 6.81 -8.12
C VAL A 393 13.22 6.60 -6.61
N TYR A 394 14.32 5.96 -6.22
CA TYR A 394 14.69 5.69 -4.81
C TYR A 394 15.73 6.65 -4.25
N LEU A 395 16.11 7.68 -5.02
CA LEU A 395 16.98 8.73 -4.50
C LEU A 395 16.14 9.74 -3.72
N GLY A 396 15.78 9.34 -2.49
CA GLY A 396 15.18 10.24 -1.51
C GLY A 396 16.23 11.14 -0.87
N THR A 397 15.75 12.12 -0.10
CA THR A 397 16.57 13.03 0.71
C THR A 397 17.60 12.27 1.54
N THR A 398 17.18 11.17 2.18
CA THR A 398 18.07 10.32 3.00
C THR A 398 19.21 9.70 2.20
N GLY A 399 18.95 9.25 0.97
CA GLY A 399 19.99 8.74 0.08
C GLY A 399 21.05 9.79 -0.27
N PHE A 400 20.65 11.06 -0.43
CA PHE A 400 21.59 12.17 -0.58
C PHE A 400 22.39 12.44 0.71
N LEU A 401 21.74 12.38 1.88
CA LEU A 401 22.42 12.56 3.17
C LEU A 401 23.49 11.49 3.38
N MET A 402 23.15 10.21 3.21
CA MET A 402 24.09 9.09 3.35
C MET A 402 25.28 9.17 2.38
N GLN A 403 25.07 9.76 1.19
CA GLN A 403 26.14 9.98 0.23
C GLN A 403 27.11 11.10 0.67
N ASN A 404 26.60 12.16 1.30
CA ASN A 404 27.37 13.35 1.65
C ASN A 404 27.90 13.36 3.10
N LEU A 405 27.34 12.50 3.95
CA LEU A 405 27.67 12.32 5.37
C LEU A 405 27.85 10.81 5.66
N PRO A 406 28.84 10.15 5.03
CA PRO A 406 28.99 8.71 5.13
C PRO A 406 29.24 8.28 6.57
N LYS A 407 28.56 7.19 6.99
CA LYS A 407 28.63 6.60 8.36
C LYS A 407 28.10 7.50 9.49
N GLN A 408 27.51 8.65 9.19
CA GLN A 408 26.91 9.54 10.20
C GLN A 408 25.37 9.43 10.23
N VAL A 409 24.77 8.78 9.24
CA VAL A 409 23.33 8.76 9.02
C VAL A 409 22.81 7.33 9.14
N ALA A 410 21.87 7.11 10.06
CA ALA A 410 21.01 5.94 10.10
C ALA A 410 19.59 6.31 9.67
N ASN A 411 18.85 5.37 9.09
CA ASN A 411 17.44 5.57 8.79
C ASN A 411 16.58 4.38 9.23
N VAL A 412 15.41 4.70 9.75
CA VAL A 412 14.49 3.74 10.37
C VAL A 412 13.16 3.78 9.67
N MET A 413 12.70 2.61 9.24
CA MET A 413 11.37 2.43 8.72
C MET A 413 10.39 2.14 9.86
N ILE A 414 9.28 2.87 9.92
CA ILE A 414 8.15 2.48 10.77
C ILE A 414 7.22 1.56 9.96
N ASN A 415 6.69 0.49 10.57
CA ASN A 415 5.78 -0.44 9.90
C ASN A 415 4.65 0.30 9.17
N THR A 416 4.46 -0.02 7.89
CA THR A 416 3.59 0.72 6.98
C THR A 416 2.98 -0.24 5.95
N VAL A 417 2.16 0.31 5.06
CA VAL A 417 1.61 -0.39 3.90
C VAL A 417 2.54 -0.29 2.69
N SER A 418 2.39 -1.23 1.78
CA SER A 418 3.02 -1.23 0.47
C SER A 418 2.30 -0.30 -0.51
N LEU A 419 3.08 0.57 -1.17
CA LEU A 419 2.64 1.45 -2.26
C LEU A 419 2.78 0.80 -3.65
N LYS A 420 3.10 -0.51 -3.71
CA LYS A 420 3.33 -1.28 -4.94
C LYS A 420 2.24 -1.09 -5.99
N TYR A 421 1.00 -0.96 -5.54
CA TYR A 421 -0.18 -0.86 -6.41
C TYR A 421 -0.82 0.53 -6.37
N ALA A 422 0.01 1.55 -6.10
CA ALA A 422 -0.39 2.94 -5.97
C ALA A 422 -1.57 3.12 -5.02
N SER A 423 -2.72 3.56 -5.53
CA SER A 423 -3.94 3.80 -4.73
C SER A 423 -4.53 2.54 -4.09
N LEU A 424 -4.14 1.35 -4.55
CA LEU A 424 -4.50 0.09 -3.92
C LEU A 424 -3.43 -0.30 -2.90
N LEU A 425 -3.52 0.28 -1.72
CA LEU A 425 -2.61 -0.06 -0.62
C LEU A 425 -2.74 -1.55 -0.28
N SER A 426 -1.62 -2.17 0.12
CA SER A 426 -1.57 -3.58 0.51
C SER A 426 -0.60 -3.79 1.66
N PRO A 427 -0.69 -4.88 2.43
CA PRO A 427 0.30 -5.16 3.45
C PRO A 427 1.67 -5.46 2.82
N ILE A 428 2.73 -5.04 3.49
CA ILE A 428 4.11 -5.38 3.13
C ILE A 428 4.29 -6.91 3.16
N GLN A 429 5.03 -7.43 2.18
CA GLN A 429 5.24 -8.87 2.01
C GLN A 429 3.91 -9.68 1.99
N ASN A 430 2.83 -9.10 1.47
CA ASN A 430 1.47 -9.68 1.47
C ASN A 430 0.93 -10.01 2.87
N GLY A 431 1.45 -9.38 3.92
CA GLY A 431 1.00 -9.56 5.30
C GLY A 431 1.83 -10.57 6.09
N LYS A 432 2.93 -11.08 5.51
CA LYS A 432 3.85 -11.99 6.20
C LYS A 432 4.38 -11.38 7.49
N TRP A 433 4.76 -10.10 7.45
CA TRP A 433 5.26 -9.38 8.61
C TRP A 433 4.15 -9.17 9.64
N ASP A 434 2.98 -8.67 9.24
CA ASP A 434 1.83 -8.50 10.11
C ASP A 434 1.49 -9.80 10.85
N LYS A 435 1.56 -10.94 10.15
CA LYS A 435 1.29 -12.24 10.76
C LYS A 435 2.36 -12.68 11.76
N ALA A 436 3.63 -12.40 11.47
CA ALA A 436 4.73 -12.67 12.39
C ALA A 436 4.63 -11.81 13.67
N PHE A 437 4.29 -10.53 13.53
CA PHE A 437 4.03 -9.65 14.68
C PHE A 437 2.81 -10.10 15.48
N GLU A 438 1.71 -10.51 14.82
CA GLU A 438 0.54 -11.06 15.50
C GLU A 438 0.91 -12.30 16.33
N ALA A 439 1.70 -13.23 15.75
CA ALA A 439 2.20 -14.41 16.47
C ALA A 439 3.21 -14.06 17.59
N ALA A 440 3.86 -12.90 17.50
CA ALA A 440 4.71 -12.36 18.54
C ALA A 440 3.93 -11.64 19.67
N GLY A 441 2.62 -11.43 19.51
CA GLY A 441 1.80 -10.66 20.46
C GLY A 441 1.71 -9.16 20.14
N ASN A 442 2.10 -8.75 18.93
CA ASN A 442 2.15 -7.35 18.46
C ASN A 442 2.91 -6.39 19.40
N PRO A 443 4.14 -6.73 19.85
CA PRO A 443 4.90 -5.84 20.72
C PRO A 443 5.35 -4.61 19.94
N ASP A 444 5.35 -3.43 20.59
CA ASP A 444 6.02 -2.25 20.04
C ASP A 444 7.53 -2.47 20.20
N VAL A 445 8.27 -2.59 19.10
CA VAL A 445 9.70 -2.91 19.13
C VAL A 445 10.49 -2.24 18.00
N GLY A 446 11.74 -1.89 18.28
CA GLY A 446 12.76 -1.48 17.31
C GLY A 446 13.89 -2.51 17.20
N PHE A 447 14.48 -2.66 16.01
CA PHE A 447 15.67 -3.47 15.77
C PHE A 447 16.35 -3.11 14.44
N ASP A 448 17.64 -3.45 14.31
CA ASP A 448 18.40 -3.30 13.07
C ASP A 448 17.93 -4.30 12.00
N PHE A 449 17.82 -3.85 10.75
CA PHE A 449 17.55 -4.77 9.65
C PHE A 449 18.71 -5.73 9.40
N ALA A 450 19.95 -5.27 9.60
CA ALA A 450 21.14 -6.11 9.51
C ALA A 450 21.06 -7.26 10.53
N GLY A 451 21.20 -8.50 10.05
CA GLY A 451 21.08 -9.69 10.90
C GLY A 451 19.64 -10.13 11.21
N SER A 452 18.62 -9.32 10.88
CA SER A 452 17.22 -9.72 11.00
C SER A 452 16.75 -10.55 9.80
N PRO A 453 15.80 -11.49 9.98
CA PRO A 453 15.19 -12.18 8.85
C PRO A 453 14.32 -11.25 8.00
N LEU A 454 13.77 -10.18 8.58
CA LEU A 454 12.96 -9.18 7.88
C LEU A 454 13.81 -8.35 6.90
N GLY A 455 15.04 -8.02 7.27
CA GLY A 455 15.98 -7.27 6.44
C GLY A 455 16.33 -7.97 5.13
N ASN A 456 16.24 -9.30 5.09
CA ASN A 456 16.54 -10.12 3.91
C ASN A 456 15.37 -10.25 2.92
N ASP A 457 14.18 -9.78 3.29
CA ASP A 457 13.04 -9.79 2.38
C ASP A 457 13.22 -8.75 1.27
N ASN A 458 12.72 -9.07 0.08
CA ASN A 458 12.74 -8.16 -1.06
C ASN A 458 11.95 -6.89 -0.73
N PHE A 459 12.52 -5.73 -1.04
CA PHE A 459 11.88 -4.45 -0.76
C PHE A 459 10.59 -4.27 -1.58
N ASP A 460 9.46 -4.18 -0.89
CA ASP A 460 8.14 -4.09 -1.54
C ASP A 460 7.27 -2.92 -1.03
N ALA A 461 7.81 -2.02 -0.21
CA ALA A 461 7.09 -0.85 0.29
C ALA A 461 6.92 0.28 -0.75
N GLY A 462 7.84 0.41 -1.71
CA GLY A 462 7.82 1.45 -2.75
C GLY A 462 6.91 1.14 -3.95
N PHE A 463 6.68 2.17 -4.79
CA PHE A 463 5.88 2.07 -6.03
C PHE A 463 6.50 1.14 -7.08
N ILE A 464 7.82 1.20 -7.26
CA ILE A 464 8.57 0.28 -8.11
C ILE A 464 9.07 -0.87 -7.23
N GLN A 465 9.41 -2.02 -7.81
CA GLN A 465 9.93 -3.18 -7.06
C GLN A 465 11.15 -3.80 -7.72
N PRO A 466 12.35 -3.30 -7.44
CA PRO A 466 13.56 -3.92 -7.89
C PRO A 466 13.74 -5.24 -7.14
N ARG A 467 13.66 -6.36 -7.87
CA ARG A 467 13.84 -7.72 -7.32
C ARG A 467 15.24 -8.01 -6.75
N SER A 468 16.15 -7.05 -6.79
CA SER A 468 17.54 -7.18 -6.36
C SER A 468 17.87 -6.33 -5.13
N ILE A 469 16.86 -5.75 -4.47
CA ILE A 469 17.02 -4.87 -3.33
C ILE A 469 16.20 -5.44 -2.18
N ASN A 470 16.84 -5.59 -1.02
CA ASN A 470 16.19 -6.03 0.20
C ASN A 470 15.91 -4.85 1.14
N TYR A 471 15.13 -5.05 2.20
CA TYR A 471 14.88 -4.00 3.19
C TYR A 471 16.17 -3.47 3.84
N SER A 472 17.13 -4.35 4.13
CA SER A 472 18.44 -3.95 4.68
C SER A 472 19.29 -3.10 3.74
N ASP A 473 18.93 -3.03 2.45
CA ASP A 473 19.62 -2.18 1.48
C ASP A 473 19.07 -0.75 1.45
N VAL A 474 17.85 -0.55 1.95
CA VAL A 474 17.14 0.73 1.93
C VAL A 474 17.15 1.38 3.31
N PHE A 475 17.17 0.58 4.37
CA PHE A 475 17.01 1.02 5.74
C PHE A 475 18.05 0.40 6.67
N THR A 476 18.55 1.19 7.62
CA THR A 476 19.35 0.69 8.75
C THR A 476 18.50 -0.16 9.69
N GLY A 477 17.31 0.35 10.02
CA GLY A 477 16.48 -0.18 11.10
C GLY A 477 15.00 -0.25 10.79
N PHE A 478 14.28 -0.93 11.68
CA PHE A 478 12.84 -1.07 11.65
C PHE A 478 12.22 -0.83 13.01
N ILE A 479 11.06 -0.17 13.04
CA ILE A 479 10.21 -0.08 14.22
C ILE A 479 8.81 -0.60 13.85
N PHE A 480 8.32 -1.55 14.63
CA PHE A 480 6.90 -1.86 14.69
C PHE A 480 6.27 -1.04 15.80
N TYR A 481 5.29 -0.21 15.45
CA TYR A 481 4.54 0.61 16.40
C TYR A 481 3.04 0.48 16.14
N LYS A 482 2.40 -0.45 16.85
CA LYS A 482 1.02 -0.88 16.64
C LYS A 482 0.72 -1.56 15.28
N PRO A 483 -0.20 -2.54 15.25
CA PRO A 483 -0.74 -3.12 14.02
C PRO A 483 -1.45 -2.09 13.12
N LEU A 484 -1.49 -2.34 11.81
CA LEU A 484 -2.15 -1.47 10.82
C LEU A 484 -3.63 -1.17 11.17
N GLU A 485 -4.32 -2.13 11.81
CA GLU A 485 -5.74 -2.02 12.21
C GLU A 485 -5.97 -1.01 13.35
N ASN A 486 -4.90 -0.60 14.02
CA ASN A 486 -4.92 0.36 15.11
C ASN A 486 -4.42 1.75 14.67
N HIS A 487 -3.98 1.89 13.42
CA HIS A 487 -3.53 3.18 12.88
C HIS A 487 -4.74 4.08 12.64
N ILE A 488 -4.60 5.35 12.99
CA ILE A 488 -5.65 6.37 12.81
C ILE A 488 -5.12 7.48 11.90
N THR A 489 -6.03 8.11 11.18
CA THR A 489 -5.74 9.34 10.44
C THR A 489 -6.40 10.53 11.11
N LYS A 490 -5.71 11.67 11.14
CA LYS A 490 -6.28 12.95 11.58
C LYS A 490 -6.02 14.04 10.54
N ASP A 491 -7.08 14.71 10.11
CA ASP A 491 -7.02 15.78 9.11
C ASP A 491 -7.87 16.98 9.56
N GLY A 492 -7.27 18.16 9.64
CA GLY A 492 -7.91 19.29 10.31
C GLY A 492 -7.09 19.84 11.48
N PHE A 493 -7.29 21.09 11.84
CA PHE A 493 -6.76 21.68 13.07
C PHE A 493 -7.55 22.94 13.43
N PRO A 494 -7.57 23.35 14.72
CA PRO A 494 -8.22 24.59 15.16
C PRO A 494 -7.78 25.80 14.36
N TYR A 495 -8.70 26.75 14.16
CA TYR A 495 -8.46 27.99 13.41
C TYR A 495 -8.14 27.82 11.92
N MET A 496 -8.07 26.62 11.34
CA MET A 496 -7.54 26.33 9.99
C MET A 496 -7.93 27.32 8.88
N PHE A 497 -9.16 27.82 8.87
CA PHE A 497 -9.62 28.75 7.83
C PHE A 497 -9.84 30.18 8.31
N ASN A 498 -9.89 30.46 9.62
CA ASN A 498 -10.27 31.77 10.16
C ASN A 498 -9.43 32.92 9.57
N ASN A 499 -10.06 33.85 8.85
CA ASN A 499 -9.41 35.00 8.19
C ASN A 499 -8.36 34.59 7.13
N PHE A 500 -8.52 33.40 6.54
CA PHE A 500 -7.59 32.84 5.56
C PHE A 500 -8.28 32.29 4.32
N GLU A 501 -9.62 32.30 4.28
CA GLU A 501 -10.47 31.74 3.23
C GLU A 501 -10.10 32.26 1.84
N ASP A 502 -10.07 33.59 1.67
CA ASP A 502 -9.73 34.21 0.39
C ASP A 502 -8.28 33.90 -0.03
N THR A 503 -7.37 33.89 0.94
CA THR A 503 -5.96 33.58 0.69
C THR A 503 -5.80 32.13 0.23
N ILE A 504 -6.45 31.17 0.89
CA ILE A 504 -6.34 29.76 0.51
C ILE A 504 -7.03 29.48 -0.83
N ILE A 505 -8.16 30.14 -1.12
CA ILE A 505 -8.82 30.04 -2.43
C ILE A 505 -7.90 30.57 -3.53
N LYS A 506 -7.24 31.71 -3.30
CA LYS A 506 -6.23 32.24 -4.23
C LYS A 506 -5.06 31.27 -4.43
N ARG A 507 -4.50 30.72 -3.36
CA ARG A 507 -3.40 29.74 -3.44
C ARG A 507 -3.82 28.46 -4.15
N ALA A 508 -5.04 27.98 -3.91
CA ALA A 508 -5.60 26.81 -4.58
C ALA A 508 -5.77 27.02 -6.09
N GLY A 509 -6.07 28.25 -6.51
CA GLY A 509 -6.13 28.65 -7.91
C GLY A 509 -4.80 28.49 -8.66
N TYR A 510 -3.66 28.55 -7.96
CA TYR A 510 -2.36 28.24 -8.55
C TYR A 510 -2.14 26.74 -8.80
N VAL A 511 -2.89 25.87 -8.13
CA VAL A 511 -2.78 24.41 -8.33
C VAL A 511 -3.67 23.97 -9.47
N SER A 512 -4.98 24.16 -9.34
CA SER A 512 -5.98 23.89 -10.38
C SER A 512 -7.38 24.38 -9.95
N GLU A 513 -8.29 24.49 -10.91
CA GLU A 513 -9.70 24.77 -10.63
C GLU A 513 -10.35 23.67 -9.77
N ALA A 514 -10.05 22.40 -10.05
CA ALA A 514 -10.54 21.27 -9.26
C ALA A 514 -10.08 21.35 -7.79
N HIS A 515 -8.84 21.76 -7.55
CA HIS A 515 -8.33 21.97 -6.19
C HIS A 515 -9.01 23.16 -5.50
N THR A 516 -9.32 24.23 -6.24
CA THR A 516 -10.06 25.38 -5.73
C THR A 516 -11.46 24.99 -5.25
N GLU A 517 -12.17 24.20 -6.05
CA GLU A 517 -13.50 23.68 -5.69
C GLU A 517 -13.45 22.74 -4.46
N MET A 518 -12.42 21.88 -4.39
CA MET A 518 -12.18 21.04 -3.21
C MET A 518 -12.00 21.88 -1.94
N ILE A 519 -11.23 22.98 -2.00
CA ILE A 519 -11.03 23.90 -0.88
C ILE A 519 -12.32 24.63 -0.50
N ARG A 520 -13.12 25.11 -1.47
CA ARG A 520 -14.43 25.74 -1.18
C ARG A 520 -15.36 24.81 -0.41
N ARG A 521 -15.45 23.54 -0.82
CA ARG A 521 -16.25 22.53 -0.10
C ARG A 521 -15.72 22.26 1.31
N ARG A 522 -14.41 22.34 1.50
CA ARG A 522 -13.79 22.16 2.81
C ARG A 522 -14.07 23.34 3.74
N ILE A 523 -13.97 24.57 3.24
CA ILE A 523 -14.36 25.79 3.98
C ILE A 523 -15.84 25.73 4.36
N ALA A 524 -16.73 25.38 3.42
CA ALA A 524 -18.16 25.27 3.69
C ALA A 524 -18.48 24.24 4.79
N ARG A 525 -17.79 23.09 4.80
CA ARG A 525 -17.92 22.10 5.89
C ARG A 525 -17.42 22.64 7.23
N TYR A 526 -16.26 23.30 7.24
CA TYR A 526 -15.70 23.89 8.46
C TYR A 526 -16.61 24.98 9.06
N GLN A 527 -17.29 25.77 8.22
CA GLN A 527 -18.25 26.78 8.67
C GLN A 527 -19.55 26.19 9.25
N GLN A 528 -19.93 24.97 8.83
CA GLN A 528 -21.11 24.28 9.34
C GLN A 528 -20.89 23.67 10.72
N ASP A 529 -19.68 23.23 11.03
CA ASP A 529 -19.32 22.67 12.33
C ASP A 529 -17.94 23.17 12.80
N PRO A 530 -17.86 24.41 13.32
CA PRO A 530 -16.60 24.99 13.77
C PRO A 530 -16.07 24.37 15.08
N GLN A 531 -16.87 23.55 15.77
CA GLN A 531 -16.53 22.99 17.08
C GLN A 531 -15.74 21.67 16.98
N ASP A 532 -15.79 20.97 15.83
CA ASP A 532 -14.96 19.79 15.57
C ASP A 532 -14.19 19.92 14.24
N PRO A 533 -13.11 20.75 14.22
CA PRO A 533 -12.39 21.04 12.98
C PRO A 533 -11.50 19.88 12.50
N VAL A 534 -11.49 18.74 13.18
CA VAL A 534 -10.57 17.62 12.94
C VAL A 534 -11.34 16.34 12.59
N ASP A 535 -11.19 15.88 11.36
CA ASP A 535 -11.67 14.56 10.95
C ASP A 535 -10.71 13.49 11.49
N ILE A 536 -11.21 12.63 12.38
CA ILE A 536 -10.47 11.52 12.98
C ILE A 536 -11.15 10.20 12.60
N GLY A 537 -10.37 9.25 12.09
CA GLY A 537 -10.89 7.94 11.77
C GLY A 537 -9.79 6.88 11.64
N PRO A 538 -10.18 5.60 11.45
CA PRO A 538 -9.21 4.55 11.16
C PRO A 538 -8.51 4.84 9.83
N ALA A 539 -7.22 4.50 9.74
CA ALA A 539 -6.49 4.60 8.49
C ALA A 539 -7.13 3.70 7.42
N LYS A 540 -7.57 4.29 6.30
CA LYS A 540 -8.39 3.61 5.27
C LYS A 540 -7.56 2.75 4.30
N TYR A 541 -6.61 1.99 4.82
CA TYR A 541 -5.67 1.21 4.02
C TYR A 541 -6.32 0.11 3.17
N ALA A 542 -7.32 -0.58 3.72
CA ALA A 542 -7.89 -1.78 3.11
C ALA A 542 -9.18 -1.51 2.31
N ILE A 543 -9.67 -0.27 2.26
CA ILE A 543 -11.01 0.02 1.72
C ILE A 543 -11.18 -0.43 0.25
N LEU A 544 -10.28 0.01 -0.63
CA LEU A 544 -10.37 -0.33 -2.05
C LEU A 544 -10.12 -1.83 -2.27
N TYR A 545 -9.18 -2.38 -1.51
CA TYR A 545 -8.85 -3.80 -1.52
C TYR A 545 -10.06 -4.67 -1.15
N ASN A 546 -10.75 -4.34 -0.06
CA ASN A 546 -11.91 -5.07 0.42
C ASN A 546 -13.15 -4.83 -0.44
N ILE A 547 -13.35 -3.64 -1.04
CA ILE A 547 -14.44 -3.42 -2.00
C ILE A 547 -14.31 -4.39 -3.18
N VAL A 548 -13.09 -4.53 -3.73
CA VAL A 548 -12.87 -5.44 -4.87
C VAL A 548 -13.06 -6.90 -4.45
N ASN A 549 -12.51 -7.30 -3.31
CA ASN A 549 -12.60 -8.68 -2.82
C ASN A 549 -14.00 -9.08 -2.36
N VAL A 550 -14.68 -8.25 -1.58
CA VAL A 550 -15.87 -8.66 -0.83
C VAL A 550 -17.16 -8.17 -1.49
N ILE A 551 -17.09 -7.20 -2.40
CA ILE A 551 -18.27 -6.68 -3.10
C ILE A 551 -18.20 -7.03 -4.58
N VAL A 552 -17.21 -6.51 -5.31
CA VAL A 552 -17.15 -6.63 -6.77
C VAL A 552 -17.01 -8.09 -7.20
N THR A 553 -16.07 -8.83 -6.62
CA THR A 553 -15.82 -10.22 -7.02
C THR A 553 -17.02 -11.14 -6.74
N PRO A 554 -17.66 -11.12 -5.55
CA PRO A 554 -18.87 -11.91 -5.30
C PRO A 554 -20.03 -11.59 -6.24
N ILE A 555 -20.25 -10.31 -6.57
CA ILE A 555 -21.29 -9.92 -7.54
C ILE A 555 -21.02 -10.55 -8.91
N LEU A 556 -19.76 -10.50 -9.40
CA LEU A 556 -19.38 -11.11 -10.68
C LEU A 556 -19.57 -12.64 -10.66
N LEU A 557 -19.23 -13.31 -9.56
CA LEU A 557 -19.45 -14.75 -9.40
C LEU A 557 -20.95 -15.10 -9.42
N LEU A 558 -21.79 -14.31 -8.74
CA LEU A 558 -23.24 -14.48 -8.75
C LEU A 558 -23.84 -14.27 -10.14
N ILE A 559 -23.43 -13.23 -10.86
CA ILE A 559 -23.86 -12.99 -12.25
C ILE A 559 -23.48 -14.19 -13.13
N CYS A 560 -22.26 -14.71 -12.99
CA CYS A 560 -21.82 -15.90 -13.74
C CYS A 560 -22.69 -17.14 -13.44
N LEU A 561 -23.10 -17.31 -12.18
CA LEU A 561 -24.00 -18.39 -11.78
C LEU A 561 -25.40 -18.21 -12.38
N LEU A 562 -25.97 -17.00 -12.33
CA LEU A 562 -27.29 -16.68 -12.89
C LEU A 562 -27.33 -16.94 -14.41
N ILE A 563 -26.29 -16.53 -15.14
CA ILE A 563 -26.14 -16.85 -16.56
C ILE A 563 -26.19 -18.38 -16.77
N GLY A 564 -25.50 -19.14 -15.92
CA GLY A 564 -25.53 -20.61 -15.95
C GLY A 564 -26.91 -21.22 -15.71
N VAL A 565 -27.67 -20.66 -14.76
CA VAL A 565 -29.06 -21.06 -14.50
C VAL A 565 -29.94 -20.80 -15.72
N ILE A 566 -29.79 -19.65 -16.38
CA ILE A 566 -30.55 -19.32 -17.60
C ILE A 566 -30.29 -20.36 -18.70
N PHE A 567 -29.03 -20.73 -18.94
CA PHE A 567 -28.69 -21.78 -19.91
C PHE A 567 -29.27 -23.14 -19.53
N PHE A 568 -29.21 -23.50 -18.26
CA PHE A 568 -29.80 -24.74 -17.76
C PHE A 568 -31.33 -24.78 -17.97
N ILE A 569 -32.04 -23.68 -17.71
CA ILE A 569 -33.49 -23.58 -17.95
C ILE A 569 -33.80 -23.71 -19.44
N ARG A 570 -32.92 -23.29 -20.34
CA ARG A 570 -33.13 -23.45 -21.80
C ARG A 570 -32.91 -24.88 -22.31
N LEU A 571 -32.32 -25.78 -21.53
CA LEU A 571 -32.20 -27.18 -21.94
C LEU A 571 -33.58 -27.85 -22.06
N PRO A 572 -33.76 -28.83 -22.96
CA PRO A 572 -35.00 -29.58 -23.07
C PRO A 572 -35.27 -30.40 -21.80
N GLN A 573 -36.54 -30.50 -21.38
CA GLN A 573 -36.95 -31.24 -20.16
C GLN A 573 -36.86 -32.77 -20.28
N LYS A 574 -36.49 -33.31 -21.45
CA LYS A 574 -36.47 -34.74 -21.77
C LYS A 574 -35.84 -35.64 -20.70
#